data_AF-A0AA39KZB5-F1
#
_entry.id   AF-A0AA39KZB5-F1
#
_cell.length_a   1.000
_cell.length_b   1.000
_cell.length_c   1.000
_cell.angle_alpha   90.00
_cell.angle_beta   90.00
_cell.angle_gamma   90.00
#
_symmetry.space_group_name_H-M   'P 1'
#
loop_
_entity.id
_entity.type
_entity.pdbx_description
1 polymer ?
#
loop_
_entity_poly.entity_id
_entity_poly.type
_entity_poly.pdbx_seq_one_letter_code
_entity_poly.pdbx_strand_id
1 'polypeptide(L)'
;MQNNIEKITSKYLTDKEKHVTIQDLILNEKVTGKKLVASDALLWLMRALKMIQLFLERIVENSEIGECTEDLVANIKDSYKDSLEPYHGWMAQQLFGVRMMFSIIIK
;
A
#
# COMPACT_ATOMS: atom_id res chain seq x y z
N MET A 1 -3.94 -3.56 -4.25
CA MET A 1 -4.33 -3.80 -2.84
C MET A 1 -5.22 -5.03 -2.69
N GLN A 2 -6.35 -5.12 -3.41
CA GLN A 2 -7.31 -6.22 -3.30
C GLN A 2 -6.70 -7.64 -3.32
N ASN A 3 -5.81 -7.93 -4.28
CA ASN A 3 -5.12 -9.22 -4.36
C ASN A 3 -4.32 -9.57 -3.08
N ASN A 4 -3.70 -8.58 -2.42
CA ASN A 4 -2.99 -8.83 -1.16
C ASN A 4 -3.96 -9.18 -0.03
N ILE A 5 -5.11 -8.50 0.04
CA ILE A 5 -6.18 -8.80 1.00
C ILE A 5 -6.71 -10.22 0.77
N GLU A 6 -6.91 -10.61 -0.49
CA GLU A 6 -7.37 -11.96 -0.86
C GLU A 6 -6.37 -13.04 -0.48
N LYS A 7 -5.06 -12.81 -0.67
CA LYS A 7 -4.01 -13.74 -0.24
C LYS A 7 -3.98 -13.94 1.27
N ILE A 8 -4.06 -12.85 2.04
CA ILE A 8 -4.11 -12.90 3.51
C ILE A 8 -5.37 -13.63 3.96
N THR A 9 -6.53 -13.26 3.39
CA THR A 9 -7.82 -13.88 3.69
C THR A 9 -7.82 -15.36 3.36
N SER A 10 -7.27 -15.76 2.21
CA SER A 10 -7.17 -17.16 1.82
C SER A 10 -6.34 -17.96 2.82
N LYS A 11 -5.24 -17.38 3.32
CA LYS A 11 -4.41 -18.02 4.35
C LYS A 11 -5.16 -18.14 5.68
N TYR A 12 -5.83 -17.08 6.12
CA TYR A 12 -6.68 -17.10 7.32
C TYR A 12 -7.71 -18.22 7.28
N LEU A 13 -8.37 -18.41 6.12
CA LEU A 13 -9.39 -19.44 5.95
C LEU A 13 -8.86 -20.88 6.01
N THR A 14 -7.55 -21.11 5.89
CA THR A 14 -6.99 -22.48 5.96
C THR A 14 -7.03 -23.10 7.34
N ASP A 15 -6.95 -22.28 8.40
CA ASP A 15 -7.01 -22.72 9.80
C ASP A 15 -7.30 -21.50 10.68
N LYS A 16 -8.59 -21.17 10.86
CA LYS A 16 -8.99 -19.93 11.54
C LYS A 16 -8.59 -19.91 13.02
N GLU A 17 -8.54 -21.08 13.67
CA GLU A 17 -8.18 -21.20 15.08
C GLU A 17 -6.70 -20.92 15.32
N LYS A 18 -5.83 -21.32 14.36
CA LYS A 18 -4.39 -21.01 14.44
C LYS A 18 -4.02 -19.66 13.84
N HIS A 19 -4.93 -18.97 13.14
CA HIS A 19 -4.65 -17.73 12.43
C HIS A 19 -5.51 -16.57 12.98
N VAL A 20 -5.68 -16.48 14.30
CA VAL A 20 -6.53 -15.45 14.93
C VAL A 20 -6.01 -14.04 14.66
N THR A 21 -4.69 -13.86 14.67
CA THR A 21 -4.03 -12.58 14.41
C THR A 21 -3.17 -12.60 13.14
N ILE A 22 -2.83 -11.41 12.65
CA ILE A 22 -1.87 -11.25 11.55
C ILE A 22 -0.49 -11.81 11.95
N GLN A 23 -0.10 -11.67 13.21
CA GLN A 23 1.13 -12.21 13.76
C GLN A 23 1.13 -13.74 13.69
N ASP A 24 0.01 -14.38 14.04
CA ASP A 24 -0.12 -15.84 13.97
C ASP A 24 0.01 -16.34 12.52
N LEU A 25 -0.57 -15.62 11.55
CA LEU A 25 -0.41 -15.90 10.11
C LEU A 25 1.06 -15.92 9.68
N ILE A 26 1.84 -14.90 10.08
CA ILE A 26 3.26 -14.78 9.71
C ILE A 26 4.10 -15.85 10.43
N LEU A 27 3.88 -16.04 11.73
CA LEU A 27 4.63 -17.00 12.54
C LEU A 27 4.38 -18.44 12.06
N ASN A 28 3.13 -18.79 11.73
CA ASN A 28 2.81 -20.11 11.17
C ASN A 28 3.44 -20.33 9.78
N GLU A 29 3.49 -19.32 8.92
CA GLU A 29 4.21 -19.43 7.64
C GLU A 29 5.69 -19.69 7.83
N LYS A 30 6.32 -18.98 8.78
CA LYS A 30 7.74 -19.16 9.11
C LYS A 30 8.04 -20.56 9.66
N VAL A 31 7.21 -21.08 10.56
CA VAL A 31 7.41 -22.40 11.18
C VAL A 31 7.18 -23.53 10.19
N THR A 32 6.18 -23.41 9.30
CA THR A 32 5.82 -24.48 8.36
C THR A 32 6.79 -24.59 7.17
N GLY A 33 7.72 -23.65 7.00
CA GLY A 33 8.70 -23.66 5.89
C GLY A 33 8.07 -23.56 4.50
N LYS A 34 6.78 -23.19 4.41
CA LYS A 34 6.04 -23.02 3.15
C LYS A 34 6.34 -21.66 2.53
N LYS A 35 5.91 -21.45 1.28
CA LYS A 35 5.94 -20.13 0.63
C LYS A 35 5.31 -19.06 1.53
N LEU A 36 5.99 -17.92 1.66
CA LEU A 36 5.64 -16.78 2.51
C LEU A 36 4.51 -15.92 1.92
N VAL A 37 3.40 -16.54 1.51
CA VAL A 37 2.34 -15.88 0.73
C VAL A 37 1.64 -14.77 1.51
N ALA A 38 1.23 -15.04 2.76
CA ALA A 38 0.57 -14.05 3.60
C ALA A 38 1.55 -12.96 4.05
N SER A 39 2.80 -13.33 4.35
CA SER A 39 3.85 -12.40 4.74
C SER A 39 4.19 -11.41 3.62
N ASP A 40 4.40 -11.91 2.39
CA ASP A 40 4.64 -11.06 1.21
C ASP A 40 3.43 -10.17 0.91
N ALA A 41 2.22 -10.73 0.96
CA ALA A 41 0.99 -9.98 0.74
C ALA A 41 0.82 -8.86 1.77
N LEU A 42 1.10 -9.14 3.04
CA LEU A 42 1.04 -8.15 4.12
C LEU A 42 2.07 -7.04 3.93
N LEU A 43 3.31 -7.38 3.59
CA LEU A 43 4.36 -6.39 3.33
C LEU A 43 3.92 -5.38 2.26
N TRP A 44 3.41 -5.88 1.14
CA TRP A 44 2.92 -5.02 0.06
C TRP A 44 1.66 -4.24 0.42
N LEU A 45 0.76 -4.84 1.22
CA LEU A 45 -0.41 -4.14 1.73
C LEU A 45 -0.02 -2.98 2.65
N MET A 46 0.92 -3.19 3.58
CA MET A 46 1.40 -2.16 4.50
C MET A 46 2.03 -0.97 3.77
N ARG A 47 2.83 -1.21 2.71
CA ARG A 47 3.39 -0.12 1.89
C ARG A 47 2.31 0.72 1.21
N ALA A 48 1.28 0.07 0.67
CA ALA A 48 0.16 0.77 0.05
C ALA A 48 -0.68 1.55 1.07
N LEU A 49 -0.90 0.99 2.27
CA LEU A 49 -1.56 1.68 3.37
C LEU A 49 -0.74 2.89 3.84
N LYS A 50 0.60 2.78 3.90
CA LYS A 50 1.48 3.91 4.23
C LYS A 50 1.38 5.02 3.19
N MET A 51 1.27 4.70 1.90
CA MET A 51 1.02 5.72 0.86
C MET A 51 -0.28 6.49 1.13
N ILE A 52 -1.37 5.78 1.45
CA ILE A 52 -2.68 6.39 1.74
C ILE A 52 -2.60 7.25 3.00
N GLN A 53 -1.94 6.75 4.05
CA GLN A 53 -1.72 7.50 5.29
C GLN A 53 -0.98 8.81 5.01
N LEU A 54 0.18 8.75 4.34
CA LEU A 54 0.98 9.94 4.02
C LEU A 54 0.21 10.94 3.15
N PHE A 55 -0.61 10.43 2.23
CA PHE A 55 -1.43 11.28 1.38
C PHE A 55 -2.47 12.06 2.17
N LEU A 56 -3.15 11.40 3.11
CA LEU A 56 -4.12 12.05 3.99
C LEU A 56 -3.44 13.01 4.99
N GLU A 57 -2.30 12.62 5.57
CA GLU A 57 -1.49 13.47 6.45
C GLU A 57 -1.12 14.79 5.72
N ARG A 58 -0.62 14.71 4.49
CA ARG A 58 -0.28 15.90 3.69
C ARG A 58 -1.48 16.79 3.37
N ILE A 59 -2.67 16.21 3.13
CA ILE A 59 -3.89 16.99 2.93
C ILE A 59 -4.25 17.77 4.19
N VAL A 60 -4.18 17.11 5.36
CA VAL A 60 -4.48 17.74 6.65
C VAL A 60 -3.45 18.82 6.96
N GLU A 61 -2.16 18.54 6.83
CA GLU A 61 -1.07 19.50 7.06
C GLU A 61 -1.23 20.76 6.19
N ASN A 62 -1.50 20.60 4.88
CA ASN A 62 -1.74 21.73 3.97
C ASN A 62 -2.96 22.56 4.41
N SER A 63 -3.99 21.90 4.96
CA SER A 63 -5.18 22.60 5.43
C SER A 63 -4.93 23.43 6.70
N GLU A 64 -4.07 22.95 7.59
CA GLU A 64 -3.71 23.64 8.83
C GLU A 64 -2.88 24.91 8.58
N ILE A 65 -2.08 24.93 7.52
CA ILE A 65 -1.26 26.08 7.12
C ILE A 65 -1.95 27.02 6.11
N GLY A 66 -3.21 26.75 5.74
CA GLY A 66 -3.99 27.57 4.81
C GLY A 66 -3.64 27.38 3.33
N GLU A 67 -2.90 26.32 2.98
CA GLU A 67 -2.51 25.95 1.61
C GLU A 67 -3.44 24.89 0.99
N CYS A 68 -4.74 24.99 1.29
CA CYS A 68 -5.75 24.11 0.69
C CYS A 68 -5.76 24.26 -0.84
N THR A 69 -5.63 23.13 -1.54
CA THR A 69 -5.69 23.08 -3.01
C THR A 69 -6.58 21.93 -3.47
N GLU A 70 -7.32 22.14 -4.56
CA GLU A 70 -8.04 21.08 -5.27
C GLU A 70 -7.11 20.22 -6.14
N ASP A 71 -5.86 20.67 -6.34
CA ASP A 71 -4.84 19.90 -7.06
C ASP A 71 -4.01 19.06 -6.08
N LEU A 72 -4.45 17.81 -5.89
CA LEU A 72 -3.82 16.85 -4.98
C LEU A 72 -2.69 16.04 -5.64
N VAL A 73 -2.31 16.35 -6.88
CA VAL A 73 -1.29 15.61 -7.64
C VAL A 73 0.07 15.65 -6.96
N ALA A 74 0.44 16.79 -6.37
CA ALA A 74 1.69 16.91 -5.62
C ALA A 74 1.68 16.00 -4.38
N ASN A 75 0.61 16.07 -3.58
CA ASN A 75 0.46 15.31 -2.34
C ASN A 75 0.56 13.78 -2.59
N ILE A 76 -0.10 13.27 -3.63
CA ILE A 76 -0.04 11.84 -3.94
C ILE A 76 1.31 11.42 -4.55
N LYS A 77 1.97 12.28 -5.33
CA LYS A 77 3.33 12.01 -5.84
C LYS A 77 4.33 11.89 -4.70
N ASP A 78 4.32 12.82 -3.75
CA ASP A 78 5.26 12.79 -2.64
C ASP A 78 4.97 11.62 -1.69
N SER A 79 3.69 11.31 -1.46
CA SER A 79 3.30 10.10 -0.71
C SER A 79 3.77 8.80 -1.39
N TYR A 80 3.78 8.75 -2.72
CA TYR A 80 4.28 7.60 -3.47
C TYR A 80 5.80 7.45 -3.33
N LYS A 81 6.54 8.56 -3.45
CA LYS A 81 8.01 8.59 -3.27
C LYS A 81 8.43 8.02 -1.91
N ASP A 82 7.72 8.42 -0.86
CA ASP A 82 8.05 8.05 0.52
C ASP A 82 7.56 6.64 0.94
N SER A 83 6.84 5.92 0.07
CA SER A 83 6.20 4.65 0.45
C SER A 83 6.41 3.48 -0.52
N LEU A 84 6.09 3.64 -1.80
CA LEU A 84 6.03 2.56 -2.78
C LEU A 84 7.16 2.63 -3.81
N GLU A 85 7.57 3.84 -4.18
CA GLU A 85 8.62 4.07 -5.17
C GLU A 85 9.91 3.27 -4.91
N PRO A 86 10.45 3.20 -3.67
CA PRO A 86 11.71 2.49 -3.39
C PRO A 86 11.63 0.99 -3.67
N TYR A 87 10.43 0.43 -3.74
CA TYR A 87 10.19 -1.00 -3.92
C TYR A 87 9.65 -1.35 -5.30
N HIS A 88 9.22 -0.36 -6.07
CA HIS A 88 8.78 -0.55 -7.45
C HIS A 88 9.99 -0.57 -8.39
N GLY A 89 10.06 -1.58 -9.24
CA GLY A 89 11.00 -1.58 -10.36
C GLY A 89 10.67 -0.50 -11.38
N TRP A 90 11.62 -0.17 -12.25
CA TRP A 90 11.52 0.90 -13.24
C TRP A 90 10.18 0.93 -13.98
N MET A 91 9.70 -0.21 -14.50
CA MET A 91 8.43 -0.29 -15.24
C MET A 91 7.22 0.14 -14.39
N ALA A 92 7.17 -0.27 -13.12
CA ALA A 92 6.07 0.07 -12.22
C ALA A 92 6.08 1.57 -11.88
N GLN A 93 7.27 2.18 -11.75
CA GLN A 93 7.40 3.63 -11.58
C GLN A 93 6.90 4.40 -12.81
N GLN A 94 7.23 3.95 -14.02
CA GLN A 94 6.72 4.57 -15.26
C GLN A 94 5.20 4.51 -15.37
N LEU A 95 4.59 3.34 -15.07
CA LEU A 95 3.13 3.19 -15.08
C LEU A 95 2.45 4.12 -14.07
N PHE A 96 3.04 4.32 -12.89
CA PHE A 96 2.54 5.28 -11.92
C PHE A 96 2.60 6.70 -12.46
N GLY A 97 3.73 7.11 -13.05
CA GLY A 97 3.89 8.45 -13.64
C GLY A 97 2.88 8.75 -14.75
N VAL A 98 2.63 7.78 -15.64
CA VAL A 98 1.63 7.90 -16.69
C VAL A 98 0.21 8.08 -16.11
N ARG A 99 -0.17 7.27 -15.11
CA ARG A 99 -1.48 7.38 -14.44
C ARG A 99 -1.67 8.77 -13.81
N MET A 100 -0.63 9.29 -13.18
CA MET A 100 -0.64 10.64 -12.60
C MET A 100 -0.80 11.74 -13.66
N MET A 101 -0.19 11.57 -14.84
CA MET A 101 -0.32 12.52 -15.95
C MET A 101 -1.73 12.53 -16.55
N PHE A 102 -2.36 11.36 -16.71
CA PHE A 102 -3.74 11.26 -17.22
C PHE A 102 -4.77 11.94 -16.30
N SER A 103 -4.51 12.03 -15.01
CA SER A 103 -5.39 12.76 -14.07
C SER A 103 -5.37 14.28 -14.28
N ILE A 104 -4.37 14.82 -14.96
CA ILE A 104 -4.20 16.26 -15.22
C ILE A 104 -4.84 16.66 -16.56
N ILE A 105 -4.87 15.76 -17.54
CA ILE A 105 -5.31 16.05 -18.93
C ILE A 105 -6.85 16.03 -19.08
N ILE A 106 -7.60 15.51 -18.11
CA ILE A 106 -9.08 15.44 -18.15
C ILE A 106 -9.74 16.49 -17.23
N LYS A 107 -8.99 17.50 -16.77
CA LYS A 107 -9.56 18.74 -16.23
C LYS A 107 -9.57 19.80 -17.33
#